data_AF-A0A2H0WLW7-F1
#
_entry.id   AF-A0A2H0WLW7-F1
#
_cell.length_a   1.000
_cell.length_b   1.000
_cell.length_c   1.000
_cell.angle_alpha   90.00
_cell.angle_beta   90.00
_cell.angle_gamma   90.00
#
_symmetry.space_group_name_H-M   'P 1'
#
loop_
_entity.id
_entity.type
_entity.pdbx_description
1 polymer ?
#
loop_
_entity_poly.entity_id
_entity_poly.type
_entity_poly.pdbx_seq_one_letter_code
_entity_poly.pdbx_strand_id
1 'polypeptide(L)'
;MSAELDHQGADIRVEYKSHFLNYQVKKTSYSGVKSNKALPRKQKLEGENIDIFYEVLNSNIFDDPKTKNGDFRLPYKRFVDDKRTERFANGFIVFTKEVFLPKKKEINNS
;
A
#
# COMPACT_ATOMS: atom_id res chain seq x y z
N MET A 1 -0.60 -8.85 -13.19
CA MET A 1 -1.45 -9.45 -12.15
C MET A 1 -1.81 -10.84 -12.60
N SER A 2 -1.58 -11.86 -11.76
CA SER A 2 -1.97 -13.25 -12.05
C SER A 2 -3.32 -13.52 -11.42
N ALA A 3 -4.27 -14.03 -12.21
CA ALA A 3 -5.60 -14.40 -11.72
C ALA A 3 -5.53 -15.43 -10.57
N GLU A 4 -4.50 -16.28 -10.54
CA GLU A 4 -4.31 -17.28 -9.48
C GLU A 4 -3.99 -16.65 -8.11
N LEU A 5 -3.20 -15.57 -8.08
CA LEU A 5 -2.85 -14.88 -6.85
C LEU A 5 -4.05 -14.10 -6.27
N ASP A 6 -4.85 -13.49 -7.15
CA ASP A 6 -6.08 -12.78 -6.78
C ASP A 6 -7.10 -13.74 -6.12
N HIS A 7 -7.23 -14.97 -6.61
CA HIS A 7 -8.07 -16.00 -5.99
C HIS A 7 -7.55 -16.46 -4.61
N GLN A 8 -6.25 -16.31 -4.36
CA GLN A 8 -5.56 -16.76 -3.15
C GLN A 8 -5.38 -15.66 -2.10
N GLY A 9 -5.80 -14.42 -2.41
CA GLY A 9 -5.84 -13.31 -1.46
C GLY A 9 -4.50 -12.59 -1.26
N ALA A 10 -3.65 -12.55 -2.29
CA ALA A 10 -2.44 -11.74 -2.32
C ALA A 10 -2.30 -11.04 -3.68
N ASP A 11 -1.95 -9.75 -3.68
CA ASP A 11 -1.70 -9.00 -4.92
C ASP A 11 -0.23 -9.16 -5.36
N ILE A 12 0.67 -9.36 -4.40
CA ILE A 12 2.12 -9.49 -4.63
C ILE A 12 2.65 -10.62 -3.73
N ARG A 13 3.34 -11.59 -4.33
CA ARG A 13 4.08 -12.63 -3.59
C ARG A 13 5.58 -12.44 -3.79
N VAL A 14 6.33 -12.45 -2.69
CA VAL A 14 7.79 -12.32 -2.67
C VAL A 14 8.37 -13.50 -1.92
N GLU A 15 9.41 -14.12 -2.48
CA GLU A 15 10.25 -15.07 -1.76
C GLU A 15 11.56 -14.37 -1.37
N TYR A 16 11.92 -14.41 -0.09
CA TYR A 16 13.17 -13.83 0.40
C TYR A 16 13.75 -14.66 1.53
N LYS A 17 14.97 -15.17 1.36
CA LYS A 17 15.65 -16.05 2.33
C LYS A 17 14.76 -17.23 2.80
N SER A 18 14.10 -17.90 1.85
CA SER A 18 13.15 -19.00 2.13
C SER A 18 11.89 -18.60 2.92
N HIS A 19 11.62 -17.29 3.08
CA HIS A 19 10.34 -16.79 3.58
C HIS A 19 9.44 -16.40 2.42
N PHE A 20 8.23 -16.93 2.40
CA PHE A 20 7.16 -16.44 1.53
C PHE A 20 6.44 -15.26 2.19
N LEU A 21 6.37 -14.13 1.48
CA LEU A 21 5.67 -12.92 1.89
C LEU A 21 4.53 -12.65 0.91
N ASN A 22 3.31 -12.64 1.41
CA ASN A 22 2.08 -12.49 0.66
C ASN A 22 1.47 -11.12 0.98
N TYR A 23 1.80 -10.14 0.14
CA TYR A 23 1.31 -8.77 0.29
C TYR A 23 -0.06 -8.60 -0.35
N GLN A 24 -0.98 -7.99 0.39
CA GLN A 24 -2.31 -7.62 -0.08
C GLN A 24 -2.46 -6.09 0.01
N VAL A 25 -2.74 -5.47 -1.12
CA VAL A 25 -2.92 -4.02 -1.26
C VAL A 25 -4.36 -3.65 -0.94
N LYS A 26 -4.53 -2.72 0.00
CA LYS A 26 -5.83 -2.25 0.48
C LYS A 26 -5.93 -0.75 0.37
N LYS A 27 -7.03 -0.27 -0.19
CA LYS A 27 -7.36 1.15 -0.23
C LYS A 27 -7.81 1.61 1.16
N THR A 28 -7.29 2.74 1.61
CA THR A 28 -7.74 3.38 2.84
C THR A 28 -8.87 4.35 2.49
N SER A 29 -10.11 4.01 2.81
CA SER A 29 -11.24 4.95 2.63
C SER A 29 -11.30 5.93 3.81
N TYR A 30 -11.32 7.23 3.52
CA TYR A 30 -11.43 8.32 4.52
C TYR A 30 -12.73 8.25 5.37
N SER A 31 -13.73 7.48 4.93
CA SER A 31 -15.04 7.33 5.58
C SER A 31 -15.06 6.46 6.85
N GLY A 32 -13.92 6.10 7.44
CA GLY A 32 -13.86 5.56 8.80
C GLY A 32 -14.45 4.15 9.02
N VAL A 33 -15.04 3.52 8.01
CA VAL A 33 -15.52 2.13 8.12
C VAL A 33 -14.35 1.17 7.90
N LYS A 34 -13.39 1.21 8.82
CA LYS A 34 -12.35 0.19 8.92
C LYS A 34 -13.00 -1.02 9.57
N SER A 35 -13.36 -2.03 8.77
CA SER A 35 -13.59 -3.35 9.37
C SER A 35 -12.26 -3.79 9.97
N ASN A 36 -12.13 -3.71 11.30
CA ASN A 36 -10.98 -4.25 12.03
C ASN A 36 -10.88 -5.79 11.91
N LYS A 37 -11.90 -6.44 11.36
CA LYS A 37 -11.83 -7.84 10.95
C LYS A 37 -11.25 -7.94 9.55
N ALA A 38 -10.05 -8.53 9.46
CA ALA A 38 -9.60 -9.13 8.23
C ALA A 38 -10.68 -10.10 7.75
N LEU A 39 -11.13 -9.95 6.49
CA LEU A 39 -12.01 -10.94 5.89
C LEU A 39 -11.31 -12.30 5.94
N PRO A 40 -12.01 -13.38 6.32
CA PRO A 40 -11.42 -14.70 6.35
C PRO A 40 -10.89 -15.05 4.96
N ARG A 41 -9.56 -15.23 4.85
CA ARG A 41 -8.92 -15.62 3.60
C ARG A 41 -9.37 -17.05 3.28
N LYS A 42 -10.03 -17.25 2.13
CA LYS A 42 -10.61 -18.54 1.72
C LYS A 42 -9.55 -19.64 1.50
N GLN A 43 -8.32 -19.25 1.16
CA GLN A 43 -7.18 -20.15 1.07
C GLN A 43 -5.99 -19.55 1.83
N LYS A 44 -5.31 -20.39 2.62
CA LYS A 44 -4.07 -20.01 3.29
C LYS A 44 -2.92 -20.26 2.30
N LEU A 45 -2.45 -19.20 1.65
CA LEU A 45 -1.13 -19.21 1.03
C LEU A 45 -0.08 -19.50 2.11
N GLU A 46 0.89 -20.33 1.76
CA GLU A 46 2.07 -20.53 2.59
C GLU A 46 2.83 -19.20 2.74
N GLY A 47 3.31 -18.93 3.95
CA GLY A 47 4.05 -17.71 4.27
C GLY A 47 3.26 -16.68 5.07
N GLU A 48 3.89 -15.52 5.24
CA GLU A 48 3.36 -14.43 6.03
C GLU A 48 2.45 -13.53 5.20
N ASN A 49 1.33 -13.16 5.79
CA ASN A 49 0.32 -12.32 5.18
C ASN A 49 0.50 -10.87 5.62
N ILE A 50 0.78 -9.97 4.68
CA ILE A 50 1.10 -8.56 4.97
C ILE A 50 0.09 -7.67 4.24
N ASP A 51 -0.61 -6.81 4.96
CA ASP A 51 -1.51 -5.84 4.35
C ASP A 51 -0.77 -4.51 4.11
N ILE A 52 -0.78 -4.00 2.88
CA ILE A 52 -0.28 -2.67 2.52
C ILE A 52 -1.50 -1.75 2.35
N PHE A 53 -1.59 -0.73 3.19
CA PHE A 53 -2.63 0.30 3.07
C PHE A 53 -2.10 1.52 2.34
N TYR A 54 -2.87 2.03 1.38
CA TYR A 54 -2.54 3.27 0.68
C TYR A 54 -3.75 4.18 0.53
N GLU A 55 -3.52 5.49 0.52
CA GLU A 55 -4.55 6.50 0.32
C GLU A 55 -4.72 6.74 -1.19
N VAL A 56 -5.96 6.62 -1.69
CA VAL A 56 -6.28 6.99 -3.07
C VAL A 56 -6.64 8.46 -3.08
N LEU A 57 -5.72 9.27 -3.59
CA LEU A 57 -5.92 10.69 -3.73
C LEU A 57 -6.70 11.01 -5.02
N ASN A 58 -7.56 12.03 -4.96
CA ASN A 58 -8.17 12.60 -6.16
C ASN A 58 -7.08 13.34 -6.96
N SER A 59 -7.03 13.14 -8.29
CA SER A 59 -6.06 13.78 -9.18
C SER A 59 -5.96 15.29 -8.99
N ASN A 60 -7.08 15.96 -8.74
CA ASN A 60 -7.14 17.41 -8.54
C ASN A 60 -6.28 17.91 -7.38
N ILE A 61 -5.95 17.05 -6.40
CA ILE A 61 -5.10 17.42 -5.27
C ILE A 61 -3.66 17.68 -5.71
N PHE A 62 -3.23 17.13 -6.84
CA PHE A 62 -1.88 17.32 -7.35
C PHE A 62 -1.78 18.54 -8.27
N ASP A 63 -2.88 18.91 -8.93
CA ASP A 63 -2.95 20.07 -9.81
C ASP A 63 -3.25 21.36 -9.01
N ASP A 64 -4.08 21.27 -7.96
CA ASP A 64 -4.33 22.34 -6.99
C ASP A 64 -4.08 21.86 -5.54
N PRO A 65 -2.80 21.76 -5.12
CA PRO A 65 -2.45 21.19 -3.84
C PRO A 65 -2.66 22.15 -2.66
N LYS A 66 -2.96 23.42 -2.92
CA LYS A 66 -3.05 24.47 -1.89
C LYS A 66 -4.49 24.80 -1.54
N THR A 67 -4.67 25.33 -0.33
CA THR A 67 -5.91 25.92 0.15
C THR A 67 -5.97 27.40 -0.27
N LYS A 68 -7.13 28.03 -0.09
CA LYS A 68 -7.30 29.49 -0.32
C LYS A 68 -6.31 30.35 0.49
N ASN A 69 -5.82 29.83 1.61
CA ASN A 69 -4.86 30.50 2.50
C ASN A 69 -3.39 30.25 2.10
N GLY A 70 -3.13 29.47 1.05
CA GLY A 70 -1.79 29.14 0.57
C GLY A 70 -1.17 27.88 1.20
N ASP A 71 -1.76 27.33 2.26
CA ASP A 71 -1.31 26.08 2.88
C ASP A 71 -1.59 24.85 2.02
N PHE A 72 -0.69 23.86 2.04
CA PHE A 72 -0.97 22.57 1.40
C PHE A 72 -2.14 21.84 2.07
N ARG A 73 -3.03 21.28 1.24
CA ARG A 73 -4.14 20.45 1.67
C ARG A 73 -3.59 19.20 2.38
N LEU A 74 -4.26 18.79 3.46
CA LEU A 74 -3.80 17.68 4.29
C LEU A 74 -3.53 16.36 3.53
N PRO A 75 -4.37 15.94 2.56
CA PRO A 75 -4.10 14.72 1.79
C PRO A 75 -2.82 14.83 0.95
N TYR A 76 -2.53 16.02 0.39
CA TYR A 76 -1.29 16.27 -0.34
C TYR A 76 -0.08 16.17 0.60
N LYS A 77 -0.14 16.78 1.79
CA LYS A 77 0.93 16.67 2.79
C LYS A 77 1.21 15.21 3.17
N ARG A 78 0.17 14.44 3.51
CA ARG A 78 0.29 13.01 3.85
C ARG A 78 0.96 12.21 2.74
N PHE A 79 0.60 12.46 1.49
CA PHE A 79 1.22 11.78 0.34
C PHE A 79 2.69 12.16 0.16
N VAL A 80 3.05 13.43 0.31
CA VAL A 80 4.44 13.89 0.21
C VAL A 80 5.30 13.31 1.35
N ASP A 81 4.74 13.19 2.54
CA ASP A 81 5.42 12.63 3.72
C ASP A 81 5.56 11.11 3.63
N ASP A 82 4.60 10.41 3.01
CA ASP A 82 4.63 8.96 2.84
C ASP A 82 5.58 8.51 1.72
N LYS A 83 6.78 8.06 2.10
CA LYS A 83 7.80 7.58 1.16
C LYS A 83 7.50 6.22 0.54
N ARG A 84 6.41 5.55 0.95
CA ARG A 84 6.01 4.23 0.44
C ARG A 84 5.37 4.31 -0.95
N THR A 85 4.94 5.49 -1.37
CA THR A 85 4.32 5.70 -2.69
C THR A 85 4.94 6.88 -3.41
N GLU A 86 4.97 6.83 -4.73
CA GLU A 86 5.38 7.95 -5.59
C GLU A 86 4.42 8.14 -6.76
N ARG A 87 4.30 9.38 -7.25
CA ARG A 87 3.46 9.72 -8.41
C ARG A 87 4.34 9.92 -9.63
N PHE A 88 4.02 9.22 -10.71
CA PHE A 88 4.63 9.40 -12.02
C PHE A 88 3.97 10.57 -12.79
N ALA A 89 4.70 11.11 -13.77
CA ALA A 89 4.24 12.24 -14.58
C ALA A 89 2.94 11.94 -15.34
N ASN A 90 2.69 10.68 -15.66
CA ASN A 90 1.46 10.21 -16.31
C ASN A 90 0.29 9.99 -15.31
N GLY A 91 0.44 10.41 -14.06
CA GLY A 91 -0.62 10.38 -13.04
C GLY A 91 -0.74 9.06 -12.27
N PHE A 92 0.02 8.02 -12.62
CA PHE A 92 0.02 6.77 -11.86
C PHE A 92 0.69 6.97 -10.49
N ILE A 93 0.15 6.30 -9.47
CA ILE A 93 0.77 6.18 -8.15
C ILE A 93 1.28 4.75 -8.01
N VAL A 94 2.56 4.60 -7.68
CA VAL A 94 3.22 3.29 -7.54
C VAL A 94 3.83 3.14 -6.17
N PHE A 95 3.96 1.90 -5.69
CA PHE A 95 4.68 1.61 -4.46
C PHE A 95 6.19 1.67 -4.70
N THR A 96 6.91 2.29 -3.76
CA THR A 96 8.38 2.33 -3.76
C THR A 96 8.94 1.14 -2.97
N LYS A 97 10.26 0.97 -3.03
CA LYS A 97 10.98 -0.03 -2.22
C LYS A 97 10.73 0.10 -0.71
N GLU A 98 10.39 1.30 -0.23
CA GLU A 98 10.21 1.59 1.20
C GLU A 98 9.10 0.74 1.83
N VAL A 99 8.09 0.33 1.03
CA VAL A 99 7.06 -0.63 1.45
C VAL A 99 7.65 -1.96 1.96
N PHE A 100 8.73 -2.43 1.35
CA PHE A 100 9.26 -3.77 1.54
C PHE A 100 10.44 -3.82 2.51
N LEU A 101 11.10 -2.68 2.75
CA LEU A 101 12.29 -2.60 3.60
C LEU A 101 12.07 -3.03 5.06
N PRO A 102 10.97 -2.67 5.75
CA PRO A 102 10.77 -3.07 7.14
C PRO A 102 10.83 -4.59 7.32
N LYS A 103 10.10 -5.34 6.47
CA LYS A 103 10.07 -6.79 6.56
C LYS A 103 11.39 -7.44 6.16
N LYS A 104 12.07 -6.89 5.15
CA LYS A 104 13.43 -7.31 4.80
C LYS A 104 14.41 -7.16 5.97
N LYS A 105 14.34 -6.05 6.72
CA LYS A 105 15.18 -5.81 7.91
C LYS A 105 14.87 -6.81 9.03
N GLU A 106 13.60 -7.11 9.26
CA GLU A 106 13.17 -8.10 10.26
C GLU A 106 13.76 -9.48 9.96
N ILE A 107 13.62 -9.96 8.71
CA ILE A 107 14.18 -11.26 8.29
C ILE A 107 15.72 -11.26 8.31
N ASN A 108 16.36 -10.11 8.06
CA ASN A 108 17.82 -10.02 8.11
C ASN A 108 18.40 -10.03 9.52
N ASN A 109 17.61 -9.63 10.52
CA ASN A 109 18.01 -9.57 11.92
C ASN A 109 17.51 -10.78 12.74
N SER A 110 16.77 -11.68 12.10
CA SER A 110 16.34 -12.98 12.64
C SER A 110 17.40 -14.04 12.36
#